data_AF-K5WIF0-F1
#
_entry.id   AF-K5WIF0-F1
#
_cell.length_a   1.000
_cell.length_b   1.000
_cell.length_c   1.000
_cell.angle_alpha   90.00
_cell.angle_beta   90.00
_cell.angle_gamma   90.00
#
_symmetry.space_group_name_H-M   'P 1'
#
loop_
_entity.id
_entity.type
_entity.pdbx_description
1 polymer ?
#
loop_
_entity_poly.entity_id
_entity_poly.type
_entity_poly.pdbx_seq_one_letter_code
_entity_poly.pdbx_strand_id
1 'polypeptide(L)' 'KRKYTCETCGKGFRRPSGLSVHMRSHTGEKPYECTHTGCGKRFKTKSNMRRHCLAHDSYNSNIAATVEA' A
#
# COMPACT_ATOMS: atom_id res chain seq x y z
N LYS A 1 -17.51 -13.13 -12.52
CA LYS A 1 -17.36 -14.17 -11.47
C LYS A 1 -16.23 -13.79 -10.52
N ARG A 2 -16.42 -13.88 -9.19
CA ARG A 2 -15.31 -13.79 -8.22
C ARG A 2 -14.73 -15.20 -8.09
N LYS A 3 -13.46 -15.37 -8.48
CA LYS A 3 -12.80 -16.69 -8.54
C LYS A 3 -11.96 -16.98 -7.30
N TYR A 4 -11.60 -15.96 -6.53
CA TYR A 4 -10.69 -16.06 -5.40
C TYR A 4 -11.44 -15.70 -4.13
N THR A 5 -11.45 -16.57 -3.14
CA THR A 5 -12.29 -16.41 -1.95
C THR A 5 -11.39 -16.46 -0.72
N CYS A 6 -11.66 -15.60 0.25
CA CYS A 6 -11.00 -15.68 1.55
C CYS A 6 -11.60 -16.82 2.34
N GLU A 7 -10.77 -17.77 2.77
CA GLU A 7 -11.22 -18.90 3.58
C GLU A 7 -11.57 -18.49 5.02
N THR A 8 -10.97 -17.40 5.52
CA THR A 8 -11.23 -16.90 6.87
C THR A 8 -12.59 -16.21 7.02
N CYS A 9 -13.05 -15.47 6.00
CA CYS A 9 -14.28 -14.67 6.09
C CYS A 9 -15.25 -14.80 4.90
N GLY A 10 -14.97 -15.70 3.95
CA GLY A 10 -15.82 -15.96 2.78
C GLY A 10 -15.82 -14.84 1.71
N LYS A 11 -15.05 -13.76 1.89
CA LYS A 11 -15.08 -12.62 0.97
C LYS A 11 -14.46 -12.98 -0.39
N GLY A 12 -15.21 -12.78 -1.47
CA GLY A 12 -14.76 -13.06 -2.84
C GLY A 12 -14.05 -11.89 -3.54
N PHE A 13 -13.13 -12.19 -4.45
CA PHE A 13 -12.33 -11.26 -5.23
C PHE A 13 -12.26 -11.69 -6.70
N ARG A 14 -12.11 -10.70 -7.61
CA ARG A 14 -11.98 -10.94 -9.05
C ARG A 14 -10.57 -11.35 -9.47
N ARG A 15 -9.56 -10.96 -8.70
CA ARG A 15 -8.13 -11.18 -9.00
C ARG A 15 -7.43 -11.76 -7.77
N PRO A 16 -6.38 -12.60 -7.94
CA PRO A 16 -5.64 -13.20 -6.83
C PRO A 16 -4.90 -12.14 -6.01
N SER A 17 -4.39 -11.10 -6.66
CA SER A 17 -3.74 -9.96 -5.97
C SER A 17 -4.69 -9.25 -5.00
N GLY A 18 -5.99 -9.19 -5.31
CA GLY A 18 -7.00 -8.63 -4.41
C GLY A 18 -7.21 -9.48 -3.15
N LEU A 19 -7.20 -10.81 -3.31
CA LEU A 19 -7.26 -11.74 -2.18
C LEU A 19 -5.99 -11.63 -1.32
N SER A 20 -4.80 -11.65 -1.93
CA SER A 20 -3.52 -11.53 -1.21
C SER A 20 -3.44 -10.23 -0.39
N VAL A 21 -3.80 -9.08 -0.97
CA VAL A 21 -3.87 -7.81 -0.24
C VAL A 21 -4.91 -7.86 0.88
N HIS A 22 -6.05 -8.51 0.65
CA HIS A 22 -7.08 -8.66 1.68
C HIS A 22 -6.61 -9.50 2.87
N MET A 23 -5.80 -10.55 2.65
CA MET A 23 -5.29 -11.37 3.77
C MET A 23 -4.50 -10.55 4.79
N ARG A 24 -3.85 -9.45 4.38
CA ARG A 24 -3.19 -8.49 5.27
C ARG A 24 -4.14 -7.81 6.26
N SER A 25 -5.45 -7.87 6.03
CA SER A 25 -6.45 -7.40 6.99
C SER A 25 -6.68 -8.35 8.15
N HIS A 26 -6.40 -9.65 7.96
CA HIS A 26 -6.46 -10.65 9.02
C HIS A 26 -5.14 -10.74 9.78
N THR A 27 -4.00 -10.73 9.07
CA THR A 27 -2.67 -10.83 9.69
C THR A 27 -2.19 -9.52 10.32
N GLY A 28 -2.79 -8.39 9.95
CA GLY A 28 -2.33 -7.06 10.37
C GLY A 28 -1.06 -6.58 9.65
N GLU A 29 -0.53 -7.36 8.69
CA GLU A 29 0.69 -7.04 7.98
C GLU A 29 0.59 -5.68 7.25
N LYS A 30 1.60 -4.85 7.45
CA LYS A 30 1.74 -3.54 6.79
C LYS A 30 3.15 -3.44 6.21
N PRO A 31 3.39 -4.02 5.02
CA PRO A 31 4.74 -4.12 4.47
C PRO A 31 5.26 -2.79 3.91
N TYR A 32 4.39 -1.81 3.65
CA TYR A 32 4.81 -0.54 3.05
C TYR A 32 4.95 0.52 4.13
N GLU A 33 6.16 1.01 4.33
CA GLU A 33 6.45 2.14 5.20
C GLU A 33 6.47 3.46 4.42
N CYS A 34 6.05 4.54 5.08
CA CYS A 34 6.18 5.88 4.57
C CYS A 34 7.65 6.24 4.43
N THR A 35 8.04 6.77 3.27
CA THR A 35 9.43 7.17 2.98
C THR A 35 9.79 8.54 3.57
N HIS A 36 8.82 9.28 4.11
CA HIS A 36 9.08 10.58 4.73
C HIS A 36 9.76 10.40 6.08
N THR A 37 10.91 11.07 6.24
CA THR A 37 11.72 11.04 7.46
C THR A 37 10.90 11.44 8.67
N GLY A 38 10.97 10.65 9.75
CA GLY A 38 10.22 10.92 10.98
C GLY A 38 8.73 10.53 10.96
N CYS A 39 8.19 10.02 9.85
CA CYS A 39 6.79 9.61 9.81
C CYS A 39 6.53 8.22 10.40
N GLY A 40 7.31 7.20 10.00
CA GLY A 40 7.19 5.81 10.48
C GLY A 40 5.84 5.11 10.22
N LYS A 41 4.90 5.74 9.49
CA LYS A 41 3.57 5.16 9.23
C LYS A 41 3.65 4.01 8.23
N ARG A 42 2.96 2.90 8.53
CA ARG A 42 2.93 1.69 7.69
C ARG A 42 1.55 1.39 7.12
N PHE A 43 1.49 0.81 5.92
CA PHE A 43 0.28 0.59 5.14
C PHE A 43 0.19 -0.84 4.57
N LYS A 44 -1.05 -1.29 4.34
CA LYS A 44 -1.35 -2.60 3.74
C LYS A 44 -1.11 -2.63 2.23
N THR A 45 -1.18 -1.48 1.54
CA THR A 45 -0.99 -1.36 0.08
C THR A 45 -0.05 -0.22 -0.29
N LYS A 46 0.67 -0.38 -1.41
CA LYS A 46 1.56 0.66 -1.96
C LYS A 46 0.78 1.92 -2.33
N SER A 47 -0.40 1.78 -2.92
CA SER A 47 -1.23 2.93 -3.31
C SER A 47 -1.72 3.75 -2.12
N ASN A 48 -2.01 3.11 -0.98
CA ASN A 48 -2.37 3.83 0.24
C ASN A 48 -1.18 4.58 0.84
N MET A 49 -0.01 3.94 0.89
CA MET A 49 1.24 4.60 1.31
C MET A 49 1.55 5.79 0.41
N ARG A 50 1.49 5.62 -0.92
CA ARG A 50 1.77 6.72 -1.87
C ARG A 50 0.84 7.90 -1.67
N ARG A 51 -0.48 7.66 -1.55
CA ARG A 51 -1.47 8.72 -1.27
C ARG A 51 -1.18 9.43 0.06
N HIS A 52 -0.70 8.70 1.06
CA HIS A 52 -0.29 9.30 2.31
C HIS A 52 0.98 10.16 2.15
N CYS A 53 1.99 9.69 1.40
CA CYS A 53 3.21 10.46 1.15
C CYS A 53 2.94 11.77 0.41
N LEU A 54 1.97 11.79 -0.52
CA LEU A 54 1.55 13.03 -1.18
C LEU A 54 1.06 14.11 -0.19
N ALA A 55 0.59 13.73 1.00
CA ALA A 55 0.19 14.67 2.04
C ALA A 55 1.37 15.24 2.83
N HIS A 56 2.55 14.60 2.80
CA HIS A 56 3.79 15.20 3.30
C HIS A 56 4.40 16.16 2.26
N ASP A 57 4.18 15.85 0.98
CA ASP A 57 4.77 16.57 -0.15
C ASP A 57 3.91 17.70 -0.71
N SER A 58 3.20 18.48 0.12
CA SER A 58 2.88 19.84 -0.31
C SER A 58 4.14 20.69 -0.60
N TYR A 59 5.35 20.14 -0.40
CA TYR A 59 6.62 20.76 -0.75
C TYR A 59 7.59 19.93 -1.63
N ASN A 60 7.30 18.69 -2.07
CA ASN A 60 8.32 17.95 -2.83
C ASN A 60 7.80 17.03 -3.94
N SER A 61 7.17 17.64 -4.95
CA SER A 61 6.85 16.94 -6.20
C SER A 61 8.03 16.80 -7.20
N ASN A 62 9.28 17.19 -6.91
CA ASN A 62 10.29 17.29 -7.98
C ASN A 62 11.75 16.86 -7.76
N ILE A 63 12.19 16.30 -6.62
CA ILE A 63 13.62 15.93 -6.47
C ILE A 63 13.84 14.41 -6.40
N ALA A 64 13.37 13.69 -7.43
CA ALA A 64 13.84 12.33 -7.70
C ALA A 64 13.90 12.00 -9.20
N ALA A 65 13.96 13.02 -10.06
CA ALA A 65 14.18 12.86 -11.50
C ALA A 65 15.42 13.62 -12.04
N THR A 66 16.15 14.37 -11.21
CA THR A 66 17.36 15.08 -11.65
C THR A 66 18.38 15.20 -10.52
N VAL A 67 19.27 14.21 -10.42
CA VAL A 67 20.67 14.22 -9.91
C VAL A 67 21.03 12.73 -9.82
N GLU A 68 21.96 12.12 -10.56
CA GLU A 68 23.12 12.51 -11.38
C GLU A 68 23.25 11.41 -12.48
N ALA A 69 23.52 11.79 -13.73
CA ALA A 69 24.84 11.83 -14.39
C ALA A 69 25.32 10.45 -14.89
#